data_AF-A0A343TIC6-F1
#
_entry.id   AF-A0A343TIC6-F1
#
_cell.length_a   1.000
_cell.length_b   1.000
_cell.length_c   1.000
_cell.angle_alpha   90.00
_cell.angle_beta   90.00
_cell.angle_gamma   90.00
#
_symmetry.space_group_name_H-M   'P 1'
#
loop_
_entity.id
_entity.type
_entity.pdbx_description
1 polymer ?
#
loop_
_entity_poly.entity_id
_entity_poly.type
_entity_poly.pdbx_seq_one_letter_code
_entity_poly.pdbx_strand_id
1 'polypeptide(L)'
;MPNYPTHAQWGRRAAVAVALLVGAGIYTAFDLPILAVVAAVGAGATTFVGSIYPDVDHHNSVPRRKATRIFRGFAVFGVISLGVLHWERLVEFAATIPTEELLSEDVIPTEIVASGGIAMLALGSAALVDPLIGIVTRQHRDWTHSVPINFALTALFAAGVWLLVREFEPAYQIAAVAVVGAFFLGCLVHLGLDGEVG
;
A
#
# COMPACT_ATOMS: atom_id res chain seq x y z
N MET A 1 20.88 -2.47 16.92
CA MET A 1 19.92 -1.79 16.02
C MET A 1 19.10 -0.80 16.82
N PRO A 2 18.80 0.36 16.25
CA PRO A 2 17.84 1.29 16.83
C PRO A 2 16.47 0.61 17.04
N ASN A 3 15.66 1.16 17.94
CA ASN A 3 14.31 0.68 18.18
C ASN A 3 13.30 1.43 17.30
N TYR A 4 12.07 0.91 17.18
CA TYR A 4 11.00 1.55 16.37
C TYR A 4 10.80 3.05 16.65
N PRO A 5 10.79 3.55 17.91
CA PRO A 5 10.73 4.99 18.18
C PRO A 5 11.83 5.80 17.49
N THR A 6 13.04 5.26 17.41
CA THR A 6 14.18 5.92 16.75
C THR A 6 13.98 5.98 15.24
N HIS A 7 13.63 4.86 14.58
CA HIS A 7 13.32 4.86 13.14
C HIS A 7 12.16 5.81 12.83
N ALA A 8 11.10 5.79 13.63
CA ALA A 8 9.96 6.68 13.43
C ALA A 8 10.32 8.16 13.64
N GLN A 9 11.23 8.49 14.58
CA GLN A 9 11.67 9.87 14.79
C GLN A 9 12.48 10.39 13.62
N TRP A 10 13.47 9.62 13.15
CA TRP A 10 14.27 9.98 11.99
C TRP A 10 13.43 10.00 10.71
N GLY A 11 12.53 9.03 10.55
CA GLY A 11 11.54 9.00 9.48
C GLY A 11 10.70 10.27 9.40
N ARG A 12 10.21 10.79 10.53
CA ARG A 12 9.47 12.07 10.56
C ARG A 12 10.34 13.25 10.15
N ARG A 13 11.60 13.32 10.59
CA ARG A 13 12.53 14.40 10.20
C ARG A 13 12.82 14.36 8.70
N ALA A 14 13.10 13.16 8.18
CA ALA A 14 13.31 12.95 6.75
C ALA A 14 12.06 13.30 5.94
N ALA A 15 10.87 12.90 6.40
CA ALA A 15 9.61 13.23 5.75
C ALA A 15 9.40 14.75 5.61
N VAL A 16 9.69 15.53 6.65
CA VAL A 16 9.62 17.00 6.57
C VAL A 16 10.64 17.54 5.57
N ALA A 17 11.89 17.07 5.62
CA ALA A 17 12.93 17.53 4.70
C ALA A 17 12.58 17.20 3.24
N VAL A 18 12.16 15.98 2.95
CA VAL A 18 11.78 15.54 1.60
C VAL A 18 10.52 16.26 1.11
N ALA A 19 9.52 16.47 1.98
CA ALA A 19 8.34 17.25 1.63
C ALA A 19 8.69 18.67 1.18
N LEU A 20 9.57 19.35 1.92
CA LEU A 20 10.04 20.69 1.57
C LEU A 20 10.82 20.69 0.25
N LEU A 21 11.72 19.73 0.06
CA LEU A 21 12.50 19.61 -1.17
C LEU A 21 11.63 19.34 -2.40
N VAL A 22 10.70 18.38 -2.33
CA VAL A 22 9.81 18.05 -3.44
C VAL A 22 8.84 19.20 -3.72
N GLY A 23 8.23 19.78 -2.68
CA GLY A 23 7.34 20.93 -2.83
C GLY A 23 8.02 22.12 -3.48
N ALA A 24 9.19 22.51 -2.97
CA ALA A 24 9.98 23.60 -3.55
C ALA A 24 10.41 23.29 -4.99
N GLY A 25 10.85 22.05 -5.26
CA GLY A 25 11.22 21.61 -6.61
C GLY A 25 10.07 21.74 -7.61
N ILE A 26 8.88 21.24 -7.26
CA ILE A 26 7.69 21.35 -8.12
C ILE A 26 7.26 22.81 -8.30
N TYR A 27 7.25 23.62 -7.23
CA TYR A 27 6.89 25.03 -7.33
C TYR A 27 7.84 25.80 -8.25
N THR A 28 9.14 25.65 -8.04
CA THR A 28 10.16 26.37 -8.83
C THR A 28 10.18 25.96 -10.30
N ALA A 29 9.89 24.69 -10.60
CA ALA A 29 9.92 24.19 -11.97
C ALA A 29 8.66 24.51 -12.79
N PHE A 30 7.49 24.63 -12.15
CA PHE A 30 6.20 24.70 -12.85
C PHE A 30 5.31 25.89 -12.45
N ASP A 31 5.65 26.61 -11.38
CA ASP A 31 4.84 27.72 -10.83
C ASP A 31 3.39 27.31 -10.47
N LEU A 32 3.22 26.07 -9.99
CA LEU A 32 1.93 25.49 -9.62
C LEU A 32 1.85 25.28 -8.09
N PRO A 33 1.38 26.27 -7.30
CA PRO A 33 1.44 26.22 -5.83
C PRO A 33 0.60 25.09 -5.22
N ILE A 34 -0.59 24.81 -5.78
CA ILE A 34 -1.45 23.73 -5.27
C ILE A 34 -0.79 22.37 -5.50
N LEU A 35 -0.27 22.14 -6.71
CA LEU A 35 0.42 20.89 -7.04
C LEU A 35 1.67 20.71 -6.17
N ALA A 36 2.43 21.78 -5.93
CA ALA A 36 3.60 21.75 -5.05
C ALA A 36 3.24 21.34 -3.61
N VAL A 37 2.15 21.89 -3.04
CA VAL A 37 1.69 21.52 -1.69
C VAL A 37 1.24 20.06 -1.66
N VAL A 38 0.46 19.61 -2.64
CA VAL A 38 -0.01 18.22 -2.72
C VAL A 38 1.17 17.25 -2.86
N ALA A 39 2.12 17.56 -3.74
CA ALA A 39 3.34 16.77 -3.94
C ALA A 39 4.20 16.72 -2.67
N ALA A 40 4.34 17.85 -1.95
CA ALA A 40 5.05 17.91 -0.68
C ALA A 40 4.42 16.99 0.37
N VAL A 41 3.10 17.07 0.56
CA VAL A 41 2.37 16.22 1.52
C VAL A 41 2.50 14.75 1.14
N GLY A 42 2.33 14.43 -0.14
CA GLY A 42 2.50 13.07 -0.67
C GLY A 42 3.90 12.53 -0.42
N ALA A 43 4.93 13.30 -0.76
CA ALA A 43 6.33 12.92 -0.60
C ALA A 43 6.71 12.74 0.88
N GLY A 44 6.25 13.63 1.76
CA GLY A 44 6.46 13.48 3.20
C GLY A 44 5.82 12.20 3.74
N ALA A 45 4.58 11.92 3.35
CA ALA A 45 3.88 10.70 3.74
C ALA A 45 4.61 9.44 3.23
N THR A 46 5.00 9.38 1.95
CA THR A 46 5.69 8.23 1.37
C THR A 46 7.08 8.03 1.95
N THR A 47 7.85 9.10 2.22
CA THR A 47 9.13 9.02 2.94
C THR A 47 8.95 8.46 4.35
N PHE A 48 7.94 8.93 5.09
CA PHE A 48 7.68 8.37 6.42
C PHE A 48 7.34 6.88 6.34
N VAL A 49 6.49 6.47 5.41
CA VAL A 49 6.14 5.05 5.22
C VAL A 49 7.39 4.24 4.84
N GLY A 50 8.20 4.71 3.90
CA GLY A 50 9.46 4.06 3.51
C GLY A 50 10.44 3.91 4.69
N SER A 51 10.48 4.87 5.62
CA SER A 51 11.36 4.81 6.79
C SER A 51 10.98 3.79 7.86
N ILE A 52 9.74 3.28 7.84
CA ILE A 52 9.26 2.25 8.77
C ILE A 52 8.92 0.94 8.05
N TYR A 53 9.03 0.93 6.73
CA TYR A 53 8.68 -0.20 5.89
C TYR A 53 9.60 -1.41 6.10
N PRO A 54 10.94 -1.28 6.24
CA PRO A 54 11.79 -2.46 6.37
C PRO A 54 11.44 -3.32 7.60
N ASP A 55 11.05 -2.69 8.70
CA ASP A 55 10.56 -3.32 9.94
C ASP A 55 9.31 -4.21 9.76
N VAL A 56 8.60 -4.16 8.62
CA VAL A 56 7.42 -5.01 8.37
C VAL A 56 7.78 -6.49 8.34
N ASP A 57 9.04 -6.83 8.07
CA ASP A 57 9.53 -8.20 8.05
C ASP A 57 9.58 -8.86 9.44
N HIS A 58 9.70 -8.07 10.51
CA HIS A 58 9.70 -8.57 11.87
C HIS A 58 8.26 -8.86 12.33
N HIS A 59 7.92 -10.14 12.49
CA HIS A 59 6.55 -10.62 12.79
C HIS A 59 5.87 -9.96 14.01
N ASN A 60 6.63 -9.56 15.03
CA ASN A 60 6.10 -8.83 16.21
C ASN A 60 6.28 -7.30 16.17
N SER A 61 6.65 -6.71 15.03
CA SER A 61 6.92 -5.27 14.96
C SER A 61 5.63 -4.43 14.95
N VAL A 62 5.73 -3.21 15.45
CA VAL A 62 4.64 -2.22 15.37
C VAL A 62 4.30 -1.90 13.89
N PRO A 63 5.29 -1.69 12.99
CA PRO A 63 5.04 -1.48 11.56
C PRO A 63 4.24 -2.61 10.93
N ARG A 64 4.61 -3.88 11.16
CA ARG A 64 3.87 -5.01 10.59
C ARG A 64 2.42 -5.02 11.03
N ARG A 65 2.14 -4.88 12.34
CA ARG A 65 0.75 -4.84 12.84
C ARG A 65 -0.07 -3.72 12.21
N LYS A 66 0.53 -2.54 11.99
CA LYS A 66 -0.13 -1.41 11.33
C LYS A 66 -0.36 -1.70 9.85
N ALA A 67 0.66 -2.18 9.13
CA ALA A 67 0.58 -2.54 7.72
C ALA A 67 -0.49 -3.62 7.48
N THR A 68 -0.46 -4.71 8.25
CA THR A 68 -1.46 -5.79 8.21
C THR A 68 -2.88 -5.24 8.39
N ARG A 69 -3.10 -4.33 9.36
CA ARG A 69 -4.43 -3.73 9.57
C ARG A 69 -4.91 -2.92 8.36
N ILE A 70 -4.03 -2.11 7.78
CA ILE A 70 -4.35 -1.28 6.61
C ILE A 70 -4.63 -2.17 5.39
N PHE A 71 -3.74 -3.13 5.10
CA PHE A 71 -3.92 -4.07 3.98
C PHE A 71 -5.16 -4.94 4.13
N ARG A 72 -5.54 -5.32 5.36
CA ARG A 72 -6.84 -5.96 5.64
C ARG A 72 -8.01 -5.07 5.25
N GLY A 73 -7.96 -3.80 5.63
CA GLY A 73 -8.95 -2.81 5.21
C GLY A 73 -9.06 -2.75 3.69
N PHE A 74 -7.93 -2.60 2.99
CA PHE A 74 -7.92 -2.57 1.52
C PHE A 74 -8.41 -3.85 0.88
N ALA A 75 -8.08 -5.02 1.42
CA ALA A 75 -8.60 -6.30 0.93
C ALA A 75 -10.12 -6.36 1.05
N VAL A 76 -10.67 -5.97 2.21
CA VAL A 76 -12.13 -5.93 2.44
C VAL A 76 -12.80 -4.94 1.48
N PHE A 77 -12.31 -3.70 1.43
CA PHE A 77 -12.89 -2.68 0.54
C PHE A 77 -12.75 -3.07 -0.94
N GLY A 78 -11.65 -3.71 -1.33
CA GLY A 78 -11.44 -4.22 -2.67
C GLY A 78 -12.47 -5.29 -3.04
N VAL A 79 -12.66 -6.29 -2.19
CA VAL A 79 -13.66 -7.36 -2.41
C VAL A 79 -15.06 -6.78 -2.46
N ILE A 80 -15.43 -5.90 -1.53
CA ILE A 80 -16.76 -5.26 -1.53
C ILE A 80 -16.96 -4.43 -2.80
N SER A 81 -15.97 -3.63 -3.20
CA SER A 81 -16.06 -2.79 -4.41
C SER A 81 -16.25 -3.64 -5.66
N LEU A 82 -15.49 -4.73 -5.79
CA LEU A 82 -15.67 -5.70 -6.89
C LEU A 82 -17.05 -6.35 -6.84
N GLY A 83 -17.55 -6.68 -5.65
CA GLY A 83 -18.88 -7.23 -5.45
C GLY A 83 -19.98 -6.28 -5.91
N VAL A 84 -19.89 -5.00 -5.58
CA VAL A 84 -20.84 -3.96 -6.03
C VAL A 84 -20.77 -3.77 -7.54
N LEU A 85 -19.56 -3.70 -8.12
CA LEU A 85 -19.37 -3.51 -9.56
C LEU A 85 -19.87 -4.68 -10.41
N HIS A 86 -19.90 -5.89 -9.84
CA HIS A 86 -20.32 -7.11 -10.53
C HIS A 86 -21.54 -7.79 -9.88
N TRP A 87 -22.38 -7.00 -9.23
CA TRP A 87 -23.51 -7.48 -8.44
C TRP A 87 -24.44 -8.41 -9.22
N GLU A 88 -24.88 -8.01 -10.42
CA GLU A 88 -25.79 -8.79 -11.25
C GLU A 88 -25.22 -10.18 -11.59
N ARG A 89 -23.94 -10.25 -11.95
CA ARG A 89 -23.24 -11.52 -12.24
C ARG A 89 -23.11 -12.41 -11.00
N LEU A 90 -22.92 -11.81 -9.83
CA LEU A 90 -22.83 -12.55 -8.57
C LEU A 90 -24.17 -13.14 -8.15
N VAL A 91 -25.27 -12.41 -8.36
CA VAL A 91 -26.63 -12.91 -8.09
C VAL A 91 -26.98 -14.03 -9.09
N GLU A 92 -26.65 -13.88 -10.37
CA GLU A 92 -26.82 -14.93 -11.39
C GLU A 92 -26.03 -16.19 -11.02
N PHE A 93 -24.76 -16.03 -10.62
CA PHE A 93 -23.95 -17.14 -10.14
C PHE A 93 -24.57 -17.79 -8.89
N ALA A 94 -25.03 -17.00 -7.92
CA ALA A 94 -25.66 -17.51 -6.70
C ALA A 94 -26.93 -18.33 -6.99
N ALA A 95 -27.69 -17.99 -8.03
CA ALA A 95 -28.86 -18.76 -8.46
C ALA A 95 -28.52 -20.16 -8.99
N THR A 96 -27.25 -20.41 -9.34
CA THR A 96 -26.78 -21.75 -9.77
C THR A 96 -26.45 -22.69 -8.61
N ILE A 97 -26.44 -22.17 -7.37
CA ILE A 97 -26.09 -22.95 -6.19
C ILE A 97 -27.35 -23.67 -5.69
N PRO A 98 -27.34 -25.01 -5.51
CA PRO A 98 -28.50 -25.77 -5.06
C PRO A 98 -28.74 -25.59 -3.55
N THR A 99 -29.25 -24.42 -3.15
CA THR A 99 -29.47 -24.07 -1.73
C THR A 99 -30.59 -24.87 -1.07
N GLU A 100 -31.56 -25.33 -1.86
CA GLU A 100 -32.72 -26.11 -1.38
C GLU A 100 -32.29 -27.47 -0.80
N GLU A 101 -31.28 -28.12 -1.39
CA GLU A 101 -30.72 -29.38 -0.88
C GLU A 101 -29.87 -29.19 0.38
N LEU A 102 -29.38 -27.97 0.62
CA LEU A 102 -28.40 -27.66 1.66
C LEU A 102 -29.03 -27.16 2.97
N LEU A 103 -30.18 -26.47 2.92
CA LEU A 103 -30.69 -25.70 4.06
C LEU A 103 -32.17 -25.93 4.42
N SER A 104 -32.76 -27.05 3.97
CA SER A 104 -34.12 -27.55 4.33
C SER A 104 -35.26 -26.55 4.09
N GLU A 105 -36.06 -26.78 3.03
CA GLU A 105 -37.36 -26.17 2.63
C GLU A 105 -37.52 -24.63 2.63
N ASP A 106 -36.68 -23.86 3.32
CA ASP A 106 -36.71 -22.40 3.32
C ASP A 106 -35.97 -21.84 2.09
N VAL A 107 -36.72 -21.14 1.24
CA VAL A 107 -36.17 -20.46 0.06
C VAL A 107 -35.36 -19.25 0.51
N ILE A 108 -34.04 -19.35 0.41
CA ILE A 108 -33.12 -18.22 0.68
C ILE A 108 -33.00 -17.38 -0.60
N PRO A 109 -33.30 -16.06 -0.54
CA PRO A 109 -33.08 -15.16 -1.67
C PRO A 109 -31.62 -15.21 -2.17
N THR A 110 -31.44 -15.26 -3.49
CA THR A 110 -30.11 -15.36 -4.13
C THR A 110 -29.22 -14.16 -3.83
N GLU A 111 -29.81 -13.00 -3.57
CA GLU A 111 -29.12 -11.79 -3.10
C GLU A 111 -28.47 -11.99 -1.72
N ILE A 112 -29.10 -12.76 -0.83
CA ILE A 112 -28.53 -13.09 0.48
C ILE A 112 -27.33 -14.02 0.31
N VAL A 113 -27.44 -15.02 -0.57
CA VAL A 113 -26.34 -15.93 -0.90
C VAL A 113 -25.16 -15.16 -1.50
N ALA A 114 -25.40 -14.27 -2.47
CA ALA A 114 -24.38 -13.42 -3.07
C ALA A 114 -23.71 -12.49 -2.04
N SER A 115 -24.51 -11.83 -1.19
CA SER A 115 -24.01 -10.97 -0.11
C SER A 115 -23.16 -11.75 0.90
N GLY A 116 -23.63 -12.93 1.31
CA GLY A 116 -22.90 -13.84 2.19
C GLY A 116 -21.58 -14.30 1.59
N GLY A 117 -21.57 -14.62 0.29
CA GLY A 117 -20.36 -14.96 -0.46
C GLY A 117 -19.34 -13.82 -0.47
N ILE A 118 -19.76 -12.58 -0.75
CA ILE A 118 -18.89 -11.39 -0.68
C ILE A 118 -18.32 -11.21 0.73
N ALA A 119 -19.16 -11.33 1.77
CA ALA A 119 -18.73 -11.19 3.15
C ALA A 119 -17.68 -12.25 3.54
N MET A 120 -17.92 -13.51 3.17
CA MET A 120 -16.99 -14.61 3.41
C MET A 120 -15.67 -14.44 2.66
N LEU A 121 -15.73 -14.01 1.40
CA LEU A 121 -14.53 -13.70 0.61
C LEU A 121 -13.75 -12.54 1.24
N ALA A 122 -14.41 -11.47 1.66
CA ALA A 122 -13.76 -10.32 2.28
C ALA A 122 -13.05 -10.71 3.59
N LEU A 123 -13.72 -11.51 4.44
CA LEU A 123 -13.12 -12.05 5.67
C LEU A 123 -11.95 -12.97 5.37
N GLY A 124 -12.10 -13.87 4.39
CA GLY A 124 -11.04 -14.77 3.93
C GLY A 124 -9.82 -14.01 3.42
N SER A 125 -10.01 -13.04 2.52
CA SER A 125 -8.94 -12.18 2.01
C SER A 125 -8.25 -11.41 3.13
N ALA A 126 -8.99 -10.84 4.10
CA ALA A 126 -8.41 -10.16 5.24
C ALA A 126 -7.60 -11.11 6.16
N ALA A 127 -8.08 -12.34 6.37
CA ALA A 127 -7.37 -13.34 7.16
C ALA A 127 -6.03 -13.71 6.51
N LEU A 128 -5.96 -13.78 5.17
CA LEU A 128 -4.77 -14.14 4.41
C LEU A 128 -3.68 -13.06 4.33
N VAL A 129 -3.99 -11.79 4.63
CA VAL A 129 -3.02 -10.68 4.54
C VAL A 129 -1.74 -10.95 5.35
N ASP A 130 -1.86 -11.32 6.63
CA ASP A 130 -0.68 -11.50 7.49
C ASP A 130 0.16 -12.73 7.11
N PRO A 131 -0.44 -13.91 6.81
CA PRO A 131 0.28 -15.04 6.23
C PRO A 131 1.02 -14.68 4.94
N LEU A 132 0.38 -13.93 4.02
CA LEU A 132 1.01 -13.51 2.77
C LEU A 132 2.19 -12.58 3.02
N ILE A 133 2.04 -11.59 3.90
CA ILE A 133 3.18 -10.75 4.32
C ILE A 133 4.29 -11.64 4.88
N GLY A 134 3.97 -12.60 5.75
CA GLY A 134 4.95 -13.53 6.31
C GLY A 134 5.65 -14.42 5.28
N ILE A 135 4.96 -14.83 4.21
CA ILE A 135 5.56 -15.60 3.11
C ILE A 135 6.56 -14.73 2.35
N VAL A 136 6.18 -13.49 2.05
CA VAL A 136 7.04 -12.55 1.30
C VAL A 136 8.19 -12.06 2.18
N THR A 137 7.99 -11.90 3.49
CA THR A 137 9.00 -11.44 4.45
C THR A 137 9.54 -12.57 5.34
N ARG A 138 9.79 -13.75 4.76
CA ARG A 138 10.14 -14.97 5.51
C ARG A 138 11.38 -14.83 6.38
N GLN A 139 12.37 -14.09 5.92
CA GLN A 139 13.62 -13.84 6.63
C GLN A 139 13.64 -12.38 7.09
N HIS A 140 13.98 -12.18 8.36
CA HIS A 140 14.24 -10.84 8.87
C HIS A 140 15.54 -10.33 8.22
N ARG A 141 15.52 -9.09 7.71
CA ARG A 141 16.66 -8.43 7.04
C ARG A 141 17.03 -9.03 5.70
N ASP A 142 16.03 -9.51 4.97
CA ASP A 142 16.20 -9.98 3.61
C ASP A 142 15.95 -8.82 2.61
N TRP A 143 15.15 -9.04 1.58
CA TRP A 143 14.94 -8.07 0.51
C TRP A 143 14.38 -6.71 0.96
N THR A 144 13.67 -6.64 2.09
CA THR A 144 13.19 -5.38 2.69
C THR A 144 14.34 -4.48 3.16
N HIS A 145 15.50 -5.07 3.44
CA HIS A 145 16.72 -4.39 3.87
C HIS A 145 17.78 -4.29 2.76
N SER A 146 17.45 -4.72 1.54
CA SER A 146 18.35 -4.60 0.39
C SER A 146 18.11 -3.29 -0.36
N VAL A 147 19.09 -2.39 -0.35
CA VAL A 147 19.07 -1.14 -1.13
C VAL A 147 18.78 -1.38 -2.62
N PRO A 148 19.49 -2.27 -3.35
CA PRO A 148 19.23 -2.47 -4.77
C PRO A 148 17.84 -3.05 -5.07
N ILE A 149 17.32 -3.93 -4.21
CA ILE A 149 15.96 -4.47 -4.40
C ILE A 149 14.92 -3.37 -4.17
N ASN A 150 15.03 -2.60 -3.08
CA ASN A 150 14.12 -1.49 -2.82
C ASN A 150 14.16 -0.41 -3.91
N PHE A 151 15.35 -0.13 -4.46
CA PHE A 151 15.51 0.76 -5.60
C PHE A 151 14.77 0.22 -6.82
N ALA A 152 15.00 -1.05 -7.20
CA ALA A 152 14.37 -1.69 -8.35
C ALA A 152 12.85 -1.72 -8.22
N LEU A 153 12.32 -2.06 -7.05
CA LEU A 153 10.88 -2.07 -6.77
C LEU A 153 10.28 -0.67 -6.85
N THR A 154 10.95 0.34 -6.27
CA THR A 154 10.48 1.73 -6.34
C THR A 154 10.51 2.25 -7.77
N ALA A 155 11.57 1.93 -8.54
CA ALA A 155 11.69 2.32 -9.94
C ALA A 155 10.62 1.65 -10.81
N LEU A 156 10.33 0.36 -10.58
CA LEU A 156 9.26 -0.36 -11.27
C LEU A 156 7.90 0.26 -10.96
N PHE A 157 7.63 0.59 -9.69
CA PHE A 157 6.38 1.24 -9.30
C PHE A 157 6.26 2.65 -9.87
N ALA A 158 7.35 3.42 -9.86
CA ALA A 158 7.41 4.76 -10.47
C ALA A 158 7.15 4.69 -11.99
N ALA A 159 7.72 3.71 -12.69
CA ALA A 159 7.45 3.48 -14.11
C ALA A 159 5.98 3.13 -14.36
N GLY A 160 5.38 2.29 -13.51
CA GLY A 160 3.94 1.99 -13.55
C GLY A 160 3.09 3.24 -13.36
N VAL A 161 3.40 4.07 -12.35
CA VAL A 161 2.71 5.35 -12.11
C VAL A 161 2.87 6.29 -13.30
N TRP A 162 4.07 6.43 -13.86
CA TRP A 162 4.32 7.23 -15.06
C TRP A 162 3.42 6.79 -16.23
N LEU A 163 3.32 5.49 -16.50
CA LEU A 163 2.46 4.97 -17.56
C LEU A 163 0.97 5.29 -17.30
N LEU A 164 0.52 5.22 -16.05
CA LEU A 164 -0.86 5.54 -15.67
C LEU A 164 -1.20 7.03 -15.83
N VAL A 165 -0.22 7.92 -15.66
CA VAL A 165 -0.42 9.38 -15.73
C VAL A 165 0.13 9.99 -17.03
N ARG A 166 0.52 9.18 -18.01
CA ARG A 166 1.20 9.65 -19.24
C ARG A 166 0.43 10.65 -20.09
N GLU A 167 -0.91 10.67 -19.95
CA GLU A 167 -1.80 11.58 -20.68
C GLU A 167 -2.01 12.92 -19.96
N PHE A 168 -1.51 13.07 -18.73
CA PHE A 168 -1.60 14.31 -17.95
C PHE A 168 -0.48 15.28 -18.35
N GLU A 169 -0.55 16.55 -17.95
CA GLU A 169 0.54 17.49 -18.23
C GLU A 169 1.83 17.08 -17.49
N PRO A 170 3.03 17.37 -18.05
CA PRO A 170 4.31 16.92 -17.49
C PRO A 170 4.52 17.22 -16.00
N ALA A 171 4.00 18.36 -15.52
CA ALA A 171 4.08 18.74 -14.11
C ALA A 171 3.44 17.69 -13.18
N TYR A 172 2.27 17.17 -13.53
CA TYR A 172 1.57 16.14 -12.75
C TYR A 172 2.29 14.80 -12.82
N GLN A 173 2.84 14.46 -13.99
CA GLN A 173 3.59 13.22 -14.16
C GLN A 173 4.84 13.19 -13.27
N ILE A 174 5.61 14.29 -13.31
CA ILE A 174 6.83 14.47 -12.52
C ILE A 174 6.51 14.50 -11.03
N ALA A 175 5.46 15.23 -10.62
CA ALA A 175 5.01 15.25 -9.23
C ALA A 175 4.65 13.84 -8.73
N ALA A 176 3.89 13.07 -9.51
CA ALA A 176 3.49 11.72 -9.14
C ALA A 176 4.70 10.77 -8.99
N VAL A 177 5.65 10.81 -9.94
CA VAL A 177 6.88 10.02 -9.87
C VAL A 177 7.77 10.46 -8.71
N ALA A 178 7.89 11.76 -8.43
CA ALA A 178 8.67 12.27 -7.30
C ALA A 178 8.11 11.79 -5.96
N VAL A 179 6.78 11.78 -5.79
CA VAL A 179 6.11 11.25 -4.59
C VAL A 179 6.41 9.76 -4.41
N VAL A 180 6.42 8.97 -5.48
CA VAL A 180 6.83 7.56 -5.41
C VAL A 180 8.31 7.42 -5.03
N GLY A 181 9.19 8.18 -5.69
CA GLY A 181 10.64 8.15 -5.41
C GLY A 181 10.98 8.51 -3.96
N ALA A 182 10.19 9.39 -3.34
CA ALA A 182 10.34 9.77 -1.94
C ALA A 182 10.19 8.58 -0.96
N PHE A 183 9.50 7.50 -1.34
CA PHE A 183 9.47 6.26 -0.57
C PHE A 183 10.87 5.65 -0.42
N PHE A 184 11.64 5.58 -1.51
CA PHE A 184 13.01 5.02 -1.48
C PHE A 184 13.94 5.84 -0.59
N LEU A 185 13.80 7.17 -0.58
CA LEU A 185 14.53 8.03 0.36
C LEU A 185 14.21 7.67 1.82
N GLY A 186 12.96 7.33 2.12
CA GLY A 186 12.55 6.78 3.41
C GLY A 186 13.28 5.49 3.75
N CYS A 187 13.34 4.54 2.80
CA CYS A 187 14.08 3.28 2.99
C CYS A 187 15.56 3.55 3.28
N LEU A 188 16.22 4.45 2.53
CA LEU A 188 17.62 4.80 2.77
C LEU A 188 17.87 5.36 4.17
N VAL A 189 16.94 6.14 4.72
CA VAL A 189 17.03 6.63 6.10
C VAL A 189 16.97 5.47 7.08
N HIS A 190 16.07 4.51 6.88
CA HIS A 190 15.97 3.33 7.73
C HIS A 190 17.27 2.50 7.69
N LEU A 191 17.70 2.13 6.49
CA LEU A 191 18.87 1.28 6.28
C LEU A 191 20.16 1.98 6.71
N GLY A 192 20.26 3.29 6.53
CA GLY A 192 21.40 4.08 6.99
C GLY A 192 21.54 4.06 8.52
N LEU A 193 20.41 4.09 9.25
CA LEU A 193 20.42 3.96 10.72
C LEU A 193 20.82 2.56 11.18
N ASP A 194 20.55 1.56 10.37
CA ASP A 194 20.96 0.17 10.62
C ASP A 194 22.39 -0.14 10.17
N GLY A 195 23.05 0.79 9.48
CA GLY A 195 24.40 0.61 8.95
C GLY A 195 24.45 -0.28 7.69
N GLU A 196 23.33 -0.38 6.97
CA GLU A 196 23.11 -1.27 5.83
C GLU A 196 23.18 -0.55 4.46
N VAL A 197 23.61 0.71 4.48
CA VAL A 197 23.96 1.47 3.28
C VAL A 197 25.48 1.34 3.11
N GLY A 198 25.93 0.32 2.38
CA GLY A 198 27.33 0.00 2.13
C GLY A 198 27.53 -0.75 0.83
#